data_AF-T1HIM1-F1
#
_entry.id   AF-T1HIM1-F1
#
_cell.length_a   1.000
_cell.length_b   1.000
_cell.length_c   1.000
_cell.angle_alpha   90.00
_cell.angle_beta   90.00
_cell.angle_gamma   90.00
#
_symmetry.space_group_name_H-M   'P 1'
#
loop_
_entity.id
_entity.type
_entity.pdbx_description
1 polymer ?
#
loop_
_entity_poly.entity_id
_entity_poly.type
_entity_poly.pdbx_seq_one_letter_code
_entity_poly.pdbx_strand_id
1 'polypeptide(L)' 'GNGYITTGVLREILKELDDKLTAQELDMMISEIDTDGSGTVDFDEFMEVMTGGDD' A
#
# COMPACT_ATOMS: atom_id res chain seq x y z
N GLY A 1 -7.53 -13.89 -10.49
CA GLY A 1 -6.78 -12.72 -10.01
C GLY A 1 -5.65 -13.23 -9.14
N ASN A 2 -4.51 -12.55 -9.14
CA ASN A 2 -3.29 -13.06 -8.51
C ASN A 2 -3.28 -12.96 -6.97
N GLY A 3 -4.28 -12.32 -6.35
CA GLY A 3 -4.36 -12.19 -4.88
C GLY A 3 -3.50 -11.07 -4.28
N TYR A 4 -2.58 -10.52 -5.08
CA TYR A 4 -1.71 -9.41 -4.74
C TYR A 4 -1.74 -8.29 -5.79
N ILE A 5 -1.33 -7.10 -5.37
CA ILE A 5 -0.98 -5.97 -6.24
C ILE A 5 0.49 -5.62 -6.04
N THR A 6 1.18 -5.12 -7.05
CA THR A 6 2.55 -4.62 -6.86
C THR A 6 2.54 -3.25 -6.21
N THR A 7 3.56 -2.93 -5.42
CA THR A 7 3.75 -1.59 -4.82
C THR A 7 3.66 -0.45 -5.83
N GLY A 8 4.14 -0.66 -7.06
CA GLY A 8 4.00 0.32 -8.15
C GLY A 8 2.56 0.62 -8.57
N VAL A 9 1.66 -0.38 -8.51
CA VAL A 9 0.22 -0.20 -8.81
C VAL A 9 -0.47 0.47 -7.64
N LEU A 10 -0.15 0.07 -6.41
CA LEU A 10 -0.64 0.73 -5.21
C LEU A 10 -0.27 2.22 -5.18
N ARG A 11 0.95 2.56 -5.60
CA ARG A 11 1.41 3.94 -5.76
C ARG A 11 0.56 4.75 -6.71
N GLU A 12 0.22 4.20 -7.87
CA GLU A 12 -0.63 4.88 -8.86
C GLU A 12 -2.03 5.12 -8.30
N ILE A 13 -2.61 4.11 -7.63
CA ILE A 13 -3.93 4.23 -7.00
C ILE A 13 -3.93 5.32 -5.92
N LEU A 14 -2.94 5.32 -5.02
CA LEU A 14 -2.80 6.32 -3.97
C LEU A 14 -2.60 7.73 -4.54
N LYS A 15 -1.86 7.86 -5.64
CA LYS A 15 -1.66 9.13 -6.34
C LYS A 15 -2.94 9.62 -7.01
N GLU A 16 -3.74 8.72 -7.58
CA GLU A 16 -5.06 9.07 -8.14
C GLU A 16 -6.07 9.44 -7.06
N LEU A 17 -5.99 8.84 -5.87
CA LEU A 17 -6.83 9.19 -4.72
C LEU A 17 -6.50 10.58 -4.16
N ASP A 18 -5.21 10.90 -4.01
CA ASP A 18 -4.76 12.21 -3.58
C ASP A 18 -3.50 12.67 -4.35
N ASP A 19 -3.72 13.57 -5.31
CA ASP A 19 -2.65 14.09 -6.17
C ASP A 19 -1.67 15.02 -5.42
N LYS A 20 -1.95 15.39 -4.16
CA LYS A 20 -1.03 16.21 -3.37
C LYS A 20 0.06 15.38 -2.69
N LEU A 21 -0.13 14.07 -2.59
CA LEU A 21 0.87 13.17 -2.05
C LEU A 21 2.13 13.20 -2.92
N THR A 22 3.27 13.41 -2.26
CA THR A 22 4.57 13.40 -2.90
C THR A 22 5.05 11.96 -3.10
N ALA A 23 6.02 11.76 -4.00
CA ALA A 23 6.61 10.44 -4.19
C ALA A 23 7.16 9.85 -2.89
N GLN A 24 7.71 10.67 -1.99
CA GLN A 24 8.21 10.20 -0.69
C GLN A 24 7.08 9.80 0.26
N GLU A 25 5.97 10.54 0.28
CA GLU A 25 4.81 10.19 1.13
C GLU A 25 4.19 8.87 0.67
N LEU A 26 4.09 8.68 -0.65
CA LEU A 26 3.64 7.42 -1.23
C LEU A 26 4.60 6.27 -0.88
N ASP A 27 5.91 6.48 -0.98
CA ASP A 27 6.91 5.47 -0.61
C ASP A 27 6.81 5.10 0.88
N MET A 28 6.58 6.08 1.76
CA MET A 28 6.35 5.84 3.19
C MET A 28 5.08 5.04 3.42
N MET A 29 3.95 5.42 2.81
CA MET A 29 2.68 4.68 2.94
C MET A 29 2.82 3.25 2.42
N ILE A 30 3.48 3.08 1.27
CA ILE A 30 3.71 1.76 0.69
C ILE A 30 4.62 0.94 1.60
N SER A 31 5.68 1.52 2.16
CA SER A 31 6.57 0.83 3.10
C SER A 31 5.90 0.49 4.44
N GLU A 32 4.86 1.22 4.83
CA GLU A 32 4.02 0.86 5.99
C GLU A 32 3.05 -0.29 5.68
N ILE A 33 2.67 -0.47 4.41
CA ILE A 33 1.76 -1.53 3.96
C ILE A 33 2.53 -2.82 3.62
N ASP A 34 3.62 -2.71 2.85
CA ASP A 34 4.54 -3.79 2.47
C ASP A 34 5.51 -4.06 3.62
N THR A 35 4.96 -4.60 4.71
CA THR A 35 5.72 -4.86 5.95
C THR A 35 6.73 -5.99 5.78
N ASP A 36 6.48 -6.91 4.85
CA ASP A 36 7.35 -8.04 4.56
C ASP A 36 8.44 -7.70 3.52
N GLY A 37 8.32 -6.56 2.84
CA GLY A 37 9.26 -6.08 1.84
C GLY A 37 9.27 -6.93 0.57
N SER A 38 8.17 -7.62 0.27
CA SER A 38 7.99 -8.44 -0.92
C SER A 38 7.95 -7.61 -2.20
N GLY A 39 7.69 -6.30 -2.09
CA GLY A 39 7.44 -5.43 -3.25
C GLY A 39 6.06 -5.66 -3.86
N THR A 40 5.22 -6.44 -3.18
CA THR A 40 3.82 -6.69 -3.46
C THR A 40 3.01 -6.43 -2.19
N VAL A 41 1.72 -6.21 -2.36
CA VAL A 41 0.76 -6.07 -1.28
C VAL A 41 -0.31 -7.13 -1.52
N ASP A 42 -0.33 -8.11 -0.64
CA ASP A 42 -1.35 -9.15 -0.61
C ASP A 42 -2.63 -8.66 0.06
N PHE A 43 -3.73 -9.39 -0.12
CA PHE A 43 -5.01 -9.06 0.48
C PHE A 43 -4.93 -8.95 2.02
N ASP A 44 -4.13 -9.80 2.67
CA ASP A 44 -3.92 -9.76 4.13
C ASP A 44 -3.24 -8.45 4.57
N GLU A 45 -2.17 -8.04 3.90
CA GLU A 45 -1.45 -6.79 4.21
C GLU A 45 -2.33 -5.56 3.99
N PHE A 46 -3.13 -5.57 2.92
CA PHE A 46 -4.10 -4.52 2.68
C PHE A 46 -5.19 -4.45 3.76
N MET A 47 -5.68 -5.61 4.19
CA MET A 47 -6.67 -5.70 5.27
C MET A 47 -6.08 -5.23 6.59
N GLU A 48 -4.83 -5.56 6.90
CA GLU A 48 -4.14 -5.14 8.12
C GLU A 48 -4.05 -3.60 8.20
N VAL A 49 -3.76 -2.94 7.08
CA VAL A 49 -3.73 -1.47 7.00
C VAL A 49 -5.13 -0.84 7.06
N MET A 50 -6.12 -1.42 6.37
CA MET A 50 -7.49 -0.89 6.41
C MET A 50 -8.19 -1.11 7.75
N THR A 51 -7.85 -2.19 8.45
CA THR A 51 -8.41 -2.51 9.78
C THR A 51 -7.62 -1.88 10.92
N GLY A 52 -6.43 -1.34 10.65
CA GLY A 52 -5.77 -0.30 11.44
C GLY A 52 -5.93 -0.44 12.96
N GLY A 53 -5.48 -1.56 13.54
CA GLY A 53 -5.13 -1.64 14.96
C GLY A 53 -6.24 -1.45 15.99
N ASP A 54 -7.33 -2.24 15.92
CA ASP A 54 -8.24 -2.43 17.05
C ASP A 54 -7.95 -3.77 17.77
N ASP A 55 -6.96 -3.76 18.68
CA ASP A 55 -7.04 -4.50 19.96
C ASP A 55 -7.11 -3.48 21.11
#